data_AF-A0A1X7TBP3-F1
#
_entry.id   AF-A0A1X7TBP3-F1
#
_cell.length_a   1.000
_cell.length_b   1.000
_cell.length_c   1.000
_cell.angle_alpha   90.00
_cell.angle_beta   90.00
_cell.angle_gamma   90.00
#
_symmetry.space_group_name_H-M   'P 1'
#
loop_
_entity.id
_entity.type
_entity.pdbx_description
1 polymer ?
#
loop_
_entity_poly.entity_id
_entity_poly.type
_entity_poly.pdbx_seq_one_letter_code
_entity_poly.pdbx_strand_id
1 'polypeptide(L)'
;SPAVADVKGLRVEDFESEEYLVPVVPDDPLLQIDWEEEEEEEEKIEEWGDTSLKERLELTEKQLLLTRTALDNVLKDLNQMKETMRELTTSSTDPDATMETAVEEKDSYFSNYGHHGIHEEMLKDEVRMDSYELFITKNTEIFKDKRLARENGVDNKITFIRGEVESVRLPVDSVDVLISEWMGYFLLFESMLDTVLYARDKWLIDKKNVYPNRCNMSLVAMGDGYEYNSKIKFWENAGFKMSCMKDEVLLEPTVKLVDEYCLISTSDVIQKFDITTVKVSDLDFKSSFMLTIKQNDTCYVSLSMCGFTGFVESPYEA
;
A
#
# COMPACT_ATOMS: atom_id res chain seq x y z
N SER A 1 -5.84 -50.83 -33.26
CA SER A 1 -6.43 -50.71 -31.91
C SER A 1 -7.47 -51.79 -31.75
N PRO A 2 -7.34 -52.71 -30.78
CA PRO A 2 -8.46 -53.55 -30.43
C PRO A 2 -9.56 -52.67 -29.81
N ALA A 3 -10.81 -52.96 -30.17
CA ALA A 3 -11.98 -52.18 -29.76
C ALA A 3 -12.29 -52.39 -28.27
N VAL A 4 -12.94 -51.40 -27.66
CA VAL A 4 -13.49 -51.44 -26.31
C VAL A 4 -14.53 -52.57 -26.24
N ALA A 5 -14.09 -53.77 -25.84
CA ALA A 5 -14.94 -54.94 -25.67
C ALA A 5 -14.94 -55.33 -24.18
N ASP A 6 -16.11 -55.19 -23.57
CA ASP A 6 -16.62 -55.84 -22.36
C ASP A 6 -15.67 -56.01 -21.15
N VAL A 7 -15.63 -54.97 -20.31
CA VAL A 7 -15.10 -54.99 -18.92
C VAL A 7 -15.93 -55.91 -17.98
N LYS A 8 -16.96 -56.61 -18.49
CA LYS A 8 -17.86 -57.46 -17.70
C LYS A 8 -17.44 -58.94 -17.61
N GLY A 9 -16.30 -59.32 -18.20
CA GLY A 9 -15.85 -60.73 -18.26
C GLY A 9 -14.53 -61.04 -17.56
N LEU A 10 -13.86 -60.06 -16.95
CA LEU A 10 -12.52 -60.22 -16.40
C LEU A 10 -12.50 -61.19 -15.21
N ARG A 11 -11.64 -62.20 -15.29
CA ARG A 11 -11.31 -63.13 -14.20
C ARG A 11 -9.95 -62.78 -13.63
N VAL A 12 -9.70 -63.19 -12.38
CA VAL A 12 -8.41 -62.94 -11.71
C VAL A 12 -7.24 -63.54 -12.50
N GLU A 13 -7.47 -64.67 -13.16
CA GLU A 13 -6.53 -65.39 -14.03
C GLU A 13 -6.04 -64.54 -15.21
N ASP A 14 -6.85 -63.57 -15.68
CA ASP A 14 -6.49 -62.72 -16.83
C ASP A 14 -5.39 -61.69 -16.46
N PHE A 15 -5.16 -61.45 -15.17
CA PHE A 15 -4.11 -60.55 -14.65
C PHE A 15 -2.77 -61.27 -14.41
N GLU A 16 -2.72 -62.60 -14.59
CA GLU A 16 -1.47 -63.37 -14.51
C GLU A 16 -0.69 -63.36 -15.84
N SER A 17 -1.31 -62.88 -16.92
CA SER A 17 -0.69 -62.76 -18.24
C SER A 17 -0.07 -61.36 -18.45
N GLU A 18 1.22 -61.31 -18.75
CA GLU A 18 1.94 -60.07 -19.09
C GLU A 18 1.51 -59.48 -20.44
N GLU A 19 0.72 -60.21 -21.25
CA GLU A 19 0.26 -59.78 -22.58
C GLU A 19 -0.58 -58.49 -22.53
N TYR A 20 -1.25 -58.23 -21.40
CA TYR A 20 -2.12 -57.06 -21.21
C TYR A 20 -1.52 -55.98 -20.28
N LEU A 21 -0.30 -56.18 -19.78
CA LEU A 21 0.41 -55.28 -18.87
C LEU A 21 1.46 -54.40 -19.59
N VAL A 22 1.26 -54.17 -20.89
CA VAL A 22 2.14 -53.30 -21.67
C VAL A 22 1.61 -51.86 -21.61
N PRO A 23 2.41 -50.88 -21.15
CA PRO A 23 2.01 -49.48 -21.13
C PRO A 23 1.58 -49.01 -22.51
N VAL A 24 0.45 -48.30 -22.61
CA VAL A 24 -0.03 -47.74 -23.89
C VAL A 24 0.94 -46.68 -24.42
N VAL A 25 1.70 -46.03 -23.53
CA VAL A 25 2.75 -45.06 -23.84
C VAL A 25 4.10 -45.67 -23.46
N PRO A 26 5.05 -45.82 -24.41
CA PRO A 26 6.33 -46.49 -24.16
C PRO A 26 7.23 -45.84 -23.09
N ASP A 27 7.00 -44.57 -22.74
CA ASP A 27 7.76 -43.79 -21.76
C ASP A 27 6.80 -43.01 -20.84
N ASP A 28 5.96 -43.72 -20.08
CA ASP A 28 5.06 -43.09 -19.11
C ASP A 28 5.87 -42.58 -17.89
N PRO A 29 5.96 -41.26 -17.65
CA PRO A 29 6.73 -40.70 -16.54
C PRO A 29 6.20 -41.13 -15.16
N LEU A 30 4.93 -41.54 -15.06
CA LEU A 30 4.32 -41.99 -13.80
C LEU A 30 4.70 -43.43 -13.43
N LEU A 31 5.08 -44.25 -14.41
CA LEU A 31 5.51 -45.65 -14.20
C LEU A 31 7.02 -45.79 -14.01
N GLN A 32 7.76 -44.69 -14.13
CA GLN A 32 9.22 -44.61 -13.88
C GLN A 32 9.55 -44.17 -12.44
N ILE A 33 8.54 -43.88 -11.64
CA ILE A 33 8.71 -43.61 -10.21
C ILE A 33 8.67 -44.98 -9.52
N ASP A 34 9.82 -45.42 -9.00
CA ASP A 34 9.91 -46.65 -8.22
C ASP A 34 9.63 -46.29 -6.74
N TRP A 35 8.39 -46.48 -6.31
CA TRP A 35 7.94 -46.08 -4.96
C TRP A 35 8.54 -46.99 -3.86
N GLU A 36 9.23 -48.08 -4.22
CA GLU A 36 9.87 -49.01 -3.28
C GLU A 36 11.35 -48.66 -2.98
N GLU A 37 11.98 -47.71 -3.71
CA GLU A 37 13.36 -47.26 -3.41
C GLU A 37 13.44 -46.06 -2.44
N GLU A 38 12.31 -45.47 -2.01
CA GLU A 38 12.26 -44.39 -1.00
C GLU A 38 12.00 -44.89 0.45
N GLU A 39 12.01 -46.20 0.72
CA GLU A 39 11.74 -46.76 2.07
C GLU A 39 12.98 -47.10 2.94
N GLU A 40 14.13 -46.44 2.73
CA GLU A 40 15.28 -46.56 3.65
C GLU A 40 15.77 -45.23 4.23
N GLU A 41 14.86 -44.39 4.75
CA GLU A 41 15.16 -43.50 5.88
C GLU A 41 13.97 -43.51 6.86
N GLU A 42 13.95 -44.48 7.78
CA GLU A 42 13.11 -44.40 8.99
C GLU A 42 13.59 -43.21 9.85
N GLU A 43 13.19 -41.99 9.49
CA GLU A 43 13.20 -40.88 10.44
C GLU A 43 12.26 -41.21 11.59
N LYS A 44 12.81 -41.23 12.80
CA LYS A 44 12.07 -41.38 14.06
C LYS A 44 10.87 -40.44 14.05
N ILE A 45 9.68 -41.01 14.01
CA ILE A 45 8.43 -40.30 14.26
C ILE A 45 8.47 -39.82 15.72
N GLU A 46 8.82 -38.55 15.91
CA GLU A 46 8.59 -37.83 17.16
C GLU A 46 7.08 -37.70 17.35
N GLU A 47 6.57 -38.27 18.43
CA GLU A 47 5.18 -38.17 18.83
C GLU A 47 4.85 -36.70 19.13
N TRP A 48 4.27 -36.00 18.15
CA TRP A 48 3.91 -34.60 18.29
C TRP A 48 2.76 -34.45 19.29
N GLY A 49 3.05 -33.79 20.42
CA GLY A 49 2.02 -33.39 21.38
C GLY A 49 0.96 -32.50 20.71
N ASP A 50 -0.29 -32.64 21.16
CA ASP A 50 -1.50 -31.94 20.70
C ASP A 50 -1.37 -30.39 20.68
N THR A 51 -0.39 -29.85 21.39
CA THR A 51 -0.05 -28.42 21.44
C THR A 51 0.65 -27.93 20.16
N SER A 52 1.50 -28.76 19.53
CA SER A 52 2.25 -28.41 18.30
C SER A 52 1.35 -28.37 17.06
N LEU A 53 0.34 -29.24 17.00
CA LEU A 53 -0.65 -29.25 15.91
C LEU A 53 -1.54 -28.01 15.94
N LYS A 54 -1.90 -27.51 17.13
CA LYS A 54 -2.69 -26.28 17.29
C LYS A 54 -1.90 -25.03 16.88
N GLU A 55 -0.64 -24.93 17.29
CA GLU A 55 0.23 -23.81 16.89
C GLU A 55 0.44 -23.77 15.37
N ARG A 56 0.59 -24.93 14.73
CA ARG A 56 0.68 -25.02 13.27
C ARG A 56 -0.63 -24.71 12.56
N LEU A 57 -1.77 -25.09 13.14
CA LEU A 57 -3.08 -24.74 12.61
C LEU A 57 -3.29 -23.23 12.65
N GLU A 58 -2.99 -22.59 13.77
CA GLU A 58 -3.06 -21.13 13.93
C GLU A 58 -2.11 -20.40 12.96
N LEU A 59 -0.89 -20.90 12.79
CA LEU A 59 0.06 -20.35 11.82
C LEU A 59 -0.45 -20.48 10.39
N THR A 60 -1.02 -21.63 10.04
CA THR A 60 -1.54 -21.90 8.69
C THR A 60 -2.79 -21.05 8.42
N GLU A 61 -3.67 -20.88 9.40
CA GLU A 61 -4.84 -19.98 9.30
C GLU A 61 -4.41 -18.53 9.11
N LYS A 62 -3.37 -18.08 9.83
CA LYS A 62 -2.78 -16.75 9.65
C LYS A 62 -2.18 -16.58 8.25
N GLN A 63 -1.48 -17.59 7.73
CA GLN A 63 -0.97 -17.60 6.36
C GLN A 63 -2.09 -17.59 5.32
N LEU A 64 -3.18 -18.32 5.56
CA LEU A 64 -4.34 -18.39 4.67
C LEU A 64 -5.08 -17.04 4.64
N LEU A 65 -5.16 -16.36 5.77
CA LEU A 65 -5.70 -15.00 5.83
C LEU A 65 -4.85 -14.01 5.03
N LEU A 66 -3.52 -14.07 5.18
CA LEU A 66 -2.59 -13.21 4.45
C LEU A 66 -2.60 -13.45 2.94
N THR A 67 -2.66 -14.72 2.53
CA THR A 67 -2.76 -15.07 1.10
C THR A 67 -4.10 -14.67 0.51
N ARG A 68 -5.19 -14.77 1.29
CA ARG A 68 -6.52 -14.31 0.87
C ARG A 68 -6.56 -12.80 0.66
N THR A 69 -6.00 -12.00 1.56
CA THR A 69 -5.93 -10.55 1.39
C THR A 69 -5.04 -10.16 0.22
N ALA A 70 -3.92 -10.87 0.01
CA ALA A 70 -3.07 -10.68 -1.16
C ALA A 70 -3.82 -10.98 -2.47
N LEU A 71 -4.64 -12.04 -2.50
CA LEU A 71 -5.46 -12.38 -3.67
C LEU A 71 -6.53 -11.32 -3.96
N ASP A 72 -7.20 -10.81 -2.92
CA ASP A 72 -8.19 -9.74 -3.06
C ASP A 72 -7.54 -8.46 -3.63
N ASN A 73 -6.31 -8.14 -3.21
CA ASN A 73 -5.54 -7.04 -3.77
C ASN A 73 -5.17 -7.28 -5.24
N VAL A 74 -4.70 -8.47 -5.60
CA VAL A 74 -4.40 -8.82 -7.00
C VAL A 74 -5.65 -8.74 -7.88
N LEU A 75 -6.82 -9.12 -7.36
CA LEU A 75 -8.08 -8.98 -8.09
C LEU A 75 -8.48 -7.50 -8.28
N LYS A 76 -8.19 -6.64 -7.29
CA LYS A 76 -8.36 -5.19 -7.42
C LYS A 76 -7.44 -4.63 -8.50
N ASP A 77 -6.17 -5.01 -8.49
CA ASP A 77 -5.16 -4.58 -9.47
C ASP A 77 -5.52 -5.02 -10.89
N LEU A 78 -5.99 -6.26 -11.06
CA LEU A 78 -6.43 -6.77 -12.37
C LEU A 78 -7.65 -6.01 -12.91
N ASN A 79 -8.59 -5.63 -12.04
CA ASN A 79 -9.73 -4.84 -12.46
C ASN A 79 -9.31 -3.41 -12.84
N GLN A 80 -8.42 -2.80 -12.06
CA GLN A 80 -7.87 -1.48 -12.36
C GLN A 80 -7.09 -1.48 -13.68
N MET A 81 -6.24 -2.49 -13.91
CA MET A 81 -5.50 -2.70 -15.15
C MET A 81 -6.43 -2.92 -16.35
N LYS A 82 -7.55 -3.63 -16.13
CA LYS A 82 -8.57 -3.85 -17.17
C LYS A 82 -9.30 -2.56 -17.54
N GLU A 83 -9.54 -1.66 -16.58
CA GLU A 83 -10.13 -0.35 -16.86
C GLU A 83 -9.15 0.55 -17.61
N THR A 84 -7.89 0.64 -17.17
CA THR A 84 -6.84 1.42 -17.88
C THR A 84 -6.61 0.91 -19.31
N MET A 85 -6.57 -0.41 -19.51
CA MET A 85 -6.42 -1.00 -20.84
C MET A 85 -7.63 -0.74 -21.75
N ARG A 86 -8.83 -0.61 -21.16
CA ARG A 86 -10.05 -0.26 -21.89
C ARG A 86 -10.04 1.21 -22.33
N GLU A 87 -9.47 2.10 -21.53
CA GLU A 87 -9.31 3.51 -21.88
C GLU A 87 -8.28 3.70 -22.99
N LEU A 88 -7.11 3.06 -22.87
CA LEU A 88 -6.04 3.06 -23.89
C LEU A 88 -6.48 2.52 -25.26
N THR A 89 -7.44 1.58 -25.29
CA THR A 89 -7.97 1.03 -26.56
C THR A 89 -9.02 1.93 -27.22
N THR A 90 -9.56 2.92 -26.49
CA THR A 90 -10.49 3.93 -27.04
C THR A 90 -9.81 5.22 -27.50
N SER A 91 -8.58 5.49 -27.07
CA SER A 91 -7.80 6.68 -27.43
C SER A 91 -6.55 6.31 -28.21
N SER A 92 -6.69 6.00 -29.51
CA SER A 92 -5.53 6.03 -30.40
C SER A 92 -5.90 6.52 -31.81
N THR A 93 -5.70 7.82 -32.02
CA THR A 93 -5.28 8.38 -33.31
C THR A 93 -4.28 9.53 -33.07
N ASP A 94 -3.10 9.32 -33.63
CA ASP A 94 -1.95 10.19 -33.89
C ASP A 94 -0.82 10.39 -32.84
N PRO A 95 0.47 10.28 -33.27
CA PRO A 95 1.63 10.40 -32.40
C PRO A 95 2.50 11.63 -32.76
N ASP A 96 2.40 12.72 -32.01
CA ASP A 96 3.49 13.71 -31.92
C ASP A 96 3.30 14.60 -30.69
N ALA A 97 3.99 14.28 -29.58
CA ALA A 97 4.03 15.16 -28.41
C ALA A 97 5.32 14.94 -27.61
N THR A 98 6.28 15.84 -27.79
CA THR A 98 7.39 16.04 -26.86
C THR A 98 7.30 17.44 -26.25
N MET A 99 6.21 17.70 -25.49
CA MET A 99 6.12 18.82 -24.53
C MET A 99 4.86 18.74 -23.64
N GLU A 100 4.53 17.59 -23.04
CA GLU A 100 3.23 17.39 -22.35
C GLU A 100 3.29 16.78 -20.94
N THR A 101 4.47 16.63 -20.33
CA THR A 101 4.59 15.91 -19.05
C THR A 101 4.01 16.62 -17.81
N ALA A 102 3.80 17.94 -17.83
CA ALA A 102 3.27 18.66 -16.66
C ALA A 102 1.74 18.84 -16.66
N VAL A 103 1.09 18.66 -17.82
CA VAL A 103 -0.37 18.79 -17.95
C VAL A 103 -1.04 17.43 -17.75
N GLU A 104 -0.39 16.35 -18.20
CA GLU A 104 -0.90 14.98 -18.05
C GLU A 104 -0.97 14.51 -16.59
N GLU A 105 -0.01 14.88 -15.72
CA GLU A 105 0.01 14.44 -14.31
C GLU A 105 -1.18 14.97 -13.49
N LYS A 106 -1.61 16.23 -13.71
CA LYS A 106 -2.71 16.84 -12.96
C LYS A 106 -4.07 16.31 -13.39
N ASP A 107 -4.27 16.13 -14.70
CA ASP A 107 -5.49 15.52 -15.22
C ASP A 107 -5.59 14.05 -14.78
N SER A 108 -4.45 13.33 -14.71
CA SER A 108 -4.37 11.99 -14.15
C SER A 108 -4.70 11.93 -12.65
N TYR A 109 -4.30 12.94 -11.87
CA TYR A 109 -4.64 12.99 -10.44
C TYR A 109 -6.15 13.14 -10.21
N PHE A 110 -6.79 14.10 -10.90
CA PHE A 110 -8.23 14.35 -10.75
C PHE A 110 -9.10 13.21 -11.31
N SER A 111 -8.64 12.55 -12.38
CA SER A 111 -9.33 11.37 -12.90
C SER A 111 -9.23 10.20 -11.92
N ASN A 112 -8.07 10.00 -11.28
CA ASN A 112 -7.87 8.94 -10.30
C ASN A 112 -8.80 9.12 -9.07
N TYR A 113 -8.90 10.32 -8.52
CA TYR A 113 -9.85 10.64 -7.43
C TYR A 113 -11.32 10.67 -7.88
N GLY A 114 -11.62 10.49 -9.17
CA GLY A 114 -12.97 10.23 -9.66
C GLY A 114 -13.47 8.82 -9.31
N HIS A 115 -12.57 7.87 -9.03
CA HIS A 115 -12.93 6.48 -8.72
C HIS A 115 -13.36 6.30 -7.26
N HIS A 116 -14.50 5.62 -7.05
CA HIS A 116 -15.04 5.39 -5.70
C HIS A 116 -14.12 4.57 -4.78
N GLY A 117 -13.26 3.72 -5.34
CA GLY A 117 -12.39 2.83 -4.57
C GLY A 117 -11.38 3.58 -3.70
N ILE A 118 -10.87 4.72 -4.18
CA ILE A 118 -9.94 5.56 -3.41
C ILE A 118 -10.69 6.17 -2.22
N HIS A 119 -11.89 6.69 -2.45
CA HIS A 119 -12.74 7.25 -1.38
C HIS A 119 -13.14 6.20 -0.35
N GLU A 120 -13.42 4.96 -0.78
CA GLU A 120 -13.74 3.86 0.12
C GLU A 120 -12.56 3.49 1.02
N GLU A 121 -11.36 3.37 0.46
CA GLU A 121 -10.13 3.10 1.22
C GLU A 121 -9.84 4.21 2.22
N MET A 122 -9.93 5.46 1.75
CA MET A 122 -9.85 6.65 2.57
C MET A 122 -10.85 6.60 3.74
N LEU A 123 -12.14 6.38 3.48
CA LEU A 123 -13.18 6.40 4.50
C LEU A 123 -13.08 5.22 5.50
N LYS A 124 -12.46 4.09 5.10
CA LYS A 124 -12.21 2.94 5.98
C LYS A 124 -10.99 3.12 6.88
N ASP A 125 -10.13 4.11 6.62
CA ASP A 125 -9.04 4.45 7.53
C ASP A 125 -9.61 5.16 8.77
N GLU A 126 -9.91 4.37 9.80
CA GLU A 126 -10.46 4.83 11.07
C GLU A 126 -9.50 5.81 11.76
N VAL A 127 -8.20 5.54 11.80
CA VAL A 127 -7.23 6.43 12.47
C VAL A 127 -7.24 7.81 11.84
N ARG A 128 -7.29 7.86 10.51
CA ARG A 128 -7.39 9.12 9.76
C ARG A 128 -8.71 9.82 10.02
N MET A 129 -9.84 9.15 9.83
CA MET A 129 -11.17 9.76 9.96
C MET A 129 -11.46 10.19 11.40
N ASP A 130 -11.19 9.34 12.38
CA ASP A 130 -11.40 9.60 13.80
C ASP A 130 -10.54 10.76 14.27
N SER A 131 -9.32 10.92 13.74
CA SER A 131 -8.46 12.05 14.13
C SER A 131 -9.07 13.39 13.73
N TYR A 132 -9.62 13.50 12.51
CA TYR A 132 -10.32 14.71 12.07
C TYR A 132 -11.64 14.92 12.83
N GLU A 133 -12.43 13.86 13.01
CA GLU A 133 -13.69 13.93 13.77
C GLU A 133 -13.45 14.37 15.22
N LEU A 134 -12.46 13.76 15.88
CA LEU A 134 -12.07 14.06 17.25
C LEU A 134 -11.59 15.50 17.37
N PHE A 135 -10.79 15.98 16.42
CA PHE A 135 -10.35 17.37 16.39
C PHE A 135 -11.54 18.33 16.29
N ILE A 136 -12.46 18.11 15.34
CA ILE A 136 -13.64 18.96 15.15
C ILE A 136 -14.54 18.93 16.39
N THR A 137 -14.76 17.74 16.96
CA THR A 137 -15.67 17.54 18.10
C THR A 137 -15.10 18.09 19.40
N LYS A 138 -13.79 17.93 19.66
CA LYS A 138 -13.14 18.49 20.85
C LYS A 138 -13.03 20.01 20.77
N ASN A 139 -12.80 20.57 19.59
CA ASN A 139 -12.58 21.99 19.39
C ASN A 139 -13.83 22.72 18.89
N THR A 140 -15.02 22.32 19.33
CA THR A 140 -16.29 22.95 18.91
C THR A 140 -16.32 24.46 19.14
N GLU A 141 -15.63 24.99 20.15
CA GLU A 141 -15.49 26.43 20.39
C GLU A 141 -14.78 27.17 19.24
N ILE A 142 -13.86 26.51 18.52
CA ILE A 142 -13.26 27.07 17.29
C ILE A 142 -14.34 27.27 16.22
N PHE A 143 -15.38 26.44 16.20
CA PHE A 143 -16.43 26.41 15.19
C PHE A 143 -17.77 27.05 15.62
N LYS A 144 -17.95 27.34 16.91
CA LYS A 144 -19.24 27.68 17.56
C LYS A 144 -19.89 28.95 17.01
N ASP A 145 -19.09 29.94 16.63
CA ASP A 145 -19.56 31.19 16.01
C ASP A 145 -19.28 31.22 14.49
N LYS A 146 -18.61 30.19 13.97
CA LYS A 146 -18.24 30.02 12.56
C LYS A 146 -19.31 29.21 11.84
N ARG A 147 -20.52 29.76 11.73
CA ARG A 147 -21.72 29.20 11.04
C ARG A 147 -21.78 27.65 10.97
N LEU A 148 -21.58 26.97 12.08
CA LEU A 148 -21.74 25.52 12.20
C LEU A 148 -22.78 25.24 13.29
N ALA A 149 -24.06 25.28 12.90
CA ALA A 149 -25.14 24.78 13.73
C ALA A 149 -25.42 23.31 13.38
N ARG A 150 -25.57 22.48 14.40
CA ARG A 150 -25.80 21.03 14.34
C ARG A 150 -27.13 20.61 13.67
N GLU A 151 -27.13 19.32 13.33
CA GLU A 151 -28.20 18.38 12.95
C GLU A 151 -28.71 18.35 11.49
N ASN A 152 -28.29 17.28 10.79
CA ASN A 152 -29.06 16.46 9.83
C ASN A 152 -29.98 17.19 8.84
N GLY A 153 -29.41 18.18 8.14
CA GLY A 153 -30.06 18.98 7.09
C GLY A 153 -29.11 20.07 6.59
N VAL A 154 -27.88 19.68 6.23
CA VAL A 154 -26.70 20.57 6.08
C VAL A 154 -26.50 21.16 4.68
N ASP A 155 -27.38 20.87 3.72
CA ASP A 155 -27.28 21.44 2.35
C ASP A 155 -27.30 22.98 2.35
N ASN A 156 -27.97 23.59 3.35
CA ASN A 156 -28.02 25.04 3.51
C ASN A 156 -26.77 25.64 4.19
N LYS A 157 -25.79 24.82 4.58
CA LYS A 157 -24.57 25.21 5.33
C LYS A 157 -23.28 24.86 4.59
N ILE A 158 -23.27 23.77 3.83
CA ILE A 158 -22.12 23.34 3.03
C ILE A 158 -22.32 23.80 1.59
N THR A 159 -21.37 24.55 1.05
CA THR A 159 -21.37 24.93 -0.36
C THR A 159 -20.22 24.22 -1.07
N PHE A 160 -20.55 23.34 -2.01
CA PHE A 160 -19.56 22.69 -2.86
C PHE A 160 -19.20 23.61 -4.02
N ILE A 161 -17.91 23.84 -4.21
CA ILE A 161 -17.37 24.60 -5.34
C ILE A 161 -16.51 23.65 -6.14
N ARG A 162 -16.88 23.41 -7.39
CA ARG A 162 -16.11 22.55 -8.30
C ARG A 162 -15.06 23.38 -9.03
N GLY A 163 -13.80 22.98 -8.89
CA GLY A 163 -12.67 23.56 -9.61
C GLY A 163 -11.40 23.51 -8.77
N GLU A 164 -10.28 23.87 -9.39
CA GLU A 164 -9.00 24.01 -8.73
C GLU A 164 -9.02 25.18 -7.75
N VAL A 165 -8.41 25.00 -6.58
CA VAL A 165 -8.37 25.99 -5.50
C VAL A 165 -7.75 27.33 -5.96
N GLU A 166 -6.75 27.26 -6.83
CA GLU A 166 -6.06 28.40 -7.42
C GLU A 166 -6.99 29.24 -8.31
N SER A 167 -7.88 28.56 -9.02
CA SER A 167 -8.71 29.11 -10.09
C SER A 167 -10.11 29.53 -9.61
N VAL A 168 -10.60 28.94 -8.52
CA VAL A 168 -11.95 29.24 -8.00
C VAL A 168 -12.00 30.55 -7.21
N ARG A 169 -13.22 31.10 -7.13
CA ARG A 169 -13.55 32.24 -6.27
C ARG A 169 -14.52 31.77 -5.20
N LEU A 170 -14.17 32.05 -3.94
CA LEU A 170 -15.08 31.82 -2.83
C LEU A 170 -16.20 32.88 -2.82
N PRO A 171 -17.39 32.55 -2.30
CA PRO A 171 -18.47 33.51 -2.11
C PRO A 171 -18.18 34.54 -0.99
N VAL A 172 -17.03 34.42 -0.33
CA VAL A 172 -16.53 35.29 0.75
C VAL A 172 -15.09 35.67 0.45
N ASP A 173 -14.65 36.83 0.94
CA ASP A 173 -13.29 37.32 0.71
C ASP A 173 -12.24 36.58 1.55
N SER A 174 -12.64 36.11 2.74
CA SER A 174 -11.75 35.46 3.70
C SER A 174 -12.46 34.38 4.53
N VAL A 175 -11.70 33.43 5.05
CA VAL A 175 -12.16 32.31 5.87
C VAL A 175 -11.49 32.32 7.24
N ASP A 176 -12.22 31.81 8.24
CA ASP A 176 -11.76 31.78 9.63
C ASP A 176 -11.00 30.51 10.02
N VAL A 177 -11.21 29.41 9.30
CA VAL A 177 -10.58 28.09 9.50
C VAL A 177 -10.35 27.46 8.15
N LEU A 178 -9.19 26.82 7.98
CA LEU A 178 -8.87 25.96 6.86
C LEU A 178 -8.66 24.54 7.40
N ILE A 179 -9.43 23.57 6.92
CA ILE A 179 -9.23 22.15 7.20
C ILE A 179 -8.98 21.45 5.88
N SER A 180 -7.92 20.66 5.80
CA SER A 180 -7.61 19.88 4.60
C SER A 180 -6.91 18.60 4.97
N GLU A 181 -7.34 17.51 4.35
CA GLU A 181 -6.57 16.28 4.22
C GLU A 181 -5.75 16.43 2.93
N TRP A 182 -4.44 16.58 3.07
CA TRP A 182 -3.52 16.92 1.97
C TRP A 182 -2.30 16.00 1.90
N MET A 183 -2.16 15.08 2.86
CA MET A 183 -0.94 14.32 3.04
C MET A 183 -0.90 13.17 2.04
N GLY A 184 0.20 13.04 1.32
CA GLY A 184 0.43 11.93 0.41
C GLY A 184 1.45 10.93 0.94
N TYR A 185 1.89 10.01 0.08
CA TYR A 185 2.93 9.05 0.46
C TYR A 185 4.22 9.76 0.83
N PHE A 186 4.93 9.22 1.82
CA PHE A 186 6.10 9.88 2.39
C PHE A 186 5.89 11.38 2.68
N LEU A 187 4.67 11.74 3.09
CA LEU A 187 4.14 13.09 3.34
C LEU A 187 3.99 14.00 2.12
N LEU A 188 5.02 14.11 1.29
CA LEU A 188 5.11 15.13 0.24
C LEU A 188 4.84 14.58 -1.18
N PHE A 189 4.93 13.26 -1.39
CA PHE A 189 4.64 12.66 -2.71
C PHE A 189 3.14 12.67 -2.97
N GLU A 190 2.71 13.18 -4.13
CA GLU A 190 1.30 13.40 -4.48
C GLU A 190 0.51 14.24 -3.45
N SER A 191 1.22 15.01 -2.62
CA SER A 191 0.59 15.85 -1.61
C SER A 191 -0.04 17.10 -2.22
N MET A 192 -1.11 17.59 -1.60
CA MET A 192 -1.72 18.89 -1.94
C MET A 192 -1.21 20.02 -1.03
N LEU A 193 -0.03 19.88 -0.44
CA LEU A 193 0.44 20.86 0.54
C LEU A 193 0.62 22.24 -0.08
N ASP A 194 1.13 22.34 -1.31
CA ASP A 194 1.24 23.59 -2.06
C ASP A 194 -0.11 24.32 -2.20
N THR A 195 -1.17 23.58 -2.49
CA THR A 195 -2.55 24.05 -2.63
C THR A 195 -3.09 24.55 -1.28
N VAL A 196 -2.80 23.83 -0.20
CA VAL A 196 -3.15 24.24 1.17
C VAL A 196 -2.45 25.54 1.56
N LEU A 197 -1.15 25.66 1.25
CA LEU A 197 -0.38 26.87 1.52
C LEU A 197 -0.90 28.06 0.70
N TYR A 198 -1.30 27.82 -0.55
CA TYR A 198 -1.97 28.83 -1.37
C TYR A 198 -3.28 29.31 -0.74
N ALA A 199 -4.16 28.39 -0.34
CA ALA A 199 -5.44 28.71 0.29
C ALA A 199 -5.25 29.47 1.62
N ARG A 200 -4.28 29.02 2.44
CA ARG A 200 -3.86 29.67 3.69
C ARG A 200 -3.46 31.12 3.42
N ASP A 201 -2.61 31.35 2.43
CA ASP A 201 -2.06 32.69 2.16
C ASP A 201 -3.06 33.62 1.47
N LYS A 202 -4.02 33.07 0.73
CA LYS A 202 -5.02 33.84 -0.02
C LYS A 202 -6.26 34.19 0.80
N TRP A 203 -6.80 33.25 1.59
CA TRP A 203 -8.12 33.42 2.21
C TRP A 203 -8.12 33.37 3.73
N LEU A 204 -7.15 32.72 4.37
CA LEU A 204 -7.21 32.50 5.82
C LEU A 204 -6.86 33.77 6.59
N ILE A 205 -7.78 34.24 7.44
CA ILE A 205 -7.60 35.49 8.22
C ILE A 205 -6.46 35.33 9.23
N ASP A 206 -6.49 34.26 10.02
CA ASP A 206 -5.44 33.90 10.96
C ASP A 206 -4.79 32.59 10.52
N LYS A 207 -3.54 32.68 10.04
CA LYS A 207 -2.76 31.54 9.56
C LYS A 207 -2.55 30.44 10.59
N LYS A 208 -2.83 30.71 11.87
CA LYS A 208 -2.80 29.70 12.94
C LYS A 208 -3.98 28.71 12.89
N ASN A 209 -5.07 29.08 12.22
CA ASN A 209 -6.29 28.27 12.12
C ASN A 209 -6.30 27.36 10.87
N VAL A 210 -5.15 26.83 10.48
CA VAL A 210 -5.03 25.78 9.46
C VAL A 210 -4.88 24.43 10.14
N TYR A 211 -5.61 23.40 9.71
CA TYR A 211 -5.60 22.09 10.35
C TYR A 211 -5.50 20.97 9.31
N PRO A 212 -4.57 20.00 9.51
CA PRO A 212 -3.55 19.97 10.58
C PRO A 212 -2.50 21.09 10.42
N ASN A 213 -1.98 21.61 11.55
CA ASN A 213 -1.00 22.72 11.53
C ASN A 213 0.46 22.27 11.66
N ARG A 214 0.72 21.01 12.03
CA ARG A 214 2.06 20.48 12.21
C ARG A 214 2.18 19.06 11.70
N CYS A 215 3.34 18.77 11.13
CA CYS A 215 3.74 17.42 10.78
C CYS A 215 5.26 17.29 10.81
N ASN A 216 5.74 16.05 10.82
CA ASN A 216 7.17 15.77 10.72
C ASN A 216 7.40 14.52 9.88
N MET A 217 8.61 14.42 9.35
CA MET A 217 9.11 13.26 8.63
C MET A 217 10.22 12.64 9.45
N SER A 218 10.23 11.31 9.57
CA SER A 218 11.23 10.57 10.33
C SER A 218 11.83 9.43 9.48
N LEU A 219 13.04 9.03 9.81
CA LEU A 219 13.71 7.86 9.23
C LEU A 219 14.00 6.82 10.31
N VAL A 220 14.05 5.56 9.91
CA VAL A 220 14.41 4.42 10.79
C VAL A 220 15.08 3.34 9.94
N ALA A 221 16.06 2.62 10.48
CA ALA A 221 16.71 1.53 9.76
C ALA A 221 15.89 0.24 9.88
N MET A 222 15.85 -0.53 8.79
CA MET A 222 15.14 -1.79 8.72
C MET A 222 16.08 -2.96 8.37
N GLY A 223 15.89 -4.07 9.08
CA GLY A 223 16.41 -5.38 8.72
C GLY A 223 15.27 -6.28 8.25
N ASP A 224 15.09 -6.43 6.94
CA ASP A 224 14.12 -7.37 6.36
C ASP A 224 14.80 -8.22 5.29
N GLY A 225 15.47 -9.27 5.75
CA GLY A 225 16.22 -10.17 4.87
C GLY A 225 15.31 -10.97 3.93
N TYR A 226 14.07 -11.25 4.34
CA TYR A 226 13.10 -11.95 3.51
C TYR A 226 12.70 -11.09 2.31
N GLU A 227 12.34 -9.83 2.53
CA GLU A 227 12.02 -8.89 1.47
C GLU A 227 13.22 -8.66 0.56
N TYR A 228 14.40 -8.44 1.14
CA TYR A 228 15.62 -8.25 0.35
C TYR A 228 15.88 -9.45 -0.58
N ASN A 229 15.72 -10.67 -0.08
CA ASN A 229 15.89 -11.87 -0.90
C ASN A 229 14.84 -11.95 -2.01
N SER A 230 13.57 -11.67 -1.67
CA SER A 230 12.43 -11.77 -2.59
C SER A 230 12.44 -10.70 -3.69
N LYS A 231 12.84 -9.47 -3.38
CA LYS A 231 12.80 -8.34 -4.31
C LYS A 231 14.14 -8.04 -4.98
N ILE A 232 15.23 -8.14 -4.23
CA ILE A 232 16.55 -7.71 -4.69
C ILE A 232 17.38 -8.90 -5.15
N LYS A 233 17.55 -9.95 -4.31
CA LYS A 233 18.34 -11.12 -4.72
C LYS A 233 17.68 -11.96 -5.81
N PHE A 234 16.34 -11.93 -5.91
CA PHE A 234 15.60 -12.60 -6.97
C PHE A 234 16.20 -12.36 -8.37
N TRP A 235 16.60 -11.13 -8.67
CA TRP A 235 17.18 -10.76 -9.97
C TRP A 235 18.57 -11.34 -10.26
N GLU A 236 19.26 -11.88 -9.25
CA GLU A 236 20.52 -12.61 -9.48
C GLU A 236 20.28 -13.89 -10.26
N ASN A 237 19.14 -14.55 -10.03
CA ASN A 237 18.75 -15.77 -10.71
C ASN A 237 17.22 -15.94 -10.74
N ALA A 238 16.57 -15.21 -11.65
CA ALA A 238 15.12 -15.30 -11.89
C ALA A 238 14.77 -16.44 -12.89
N GLY A 239 15.57 -17.50 -12.94
CA GLY A 239 15.63 -18.49 -14.03
C GLY A 239 16.61 -18.11 -15.14
N PHE A 240 16.95 -16.82 -15.24
CA PHE A 240 18.08 -16.30 -16.00
C PHE A 240 18.80 -15.23 -15.17
N LYS A 241 20.08 -14.98 -15.45
CA LYS A 241 20.85 -13.92 -14.79
C LYS A 241 20.37 -12.55 -15.26
N MET A 242 19.67 -11.82 -14.39
CA MET A 242 19.14 -10.47 -14.65
C MET A 242 19.67 -9.44 -13.64
N SER A 243 20.91 -9.63 -13.17
CA SER A 243 21.48 -8.84 -12.08
C SER A 243 21.58 -7.34 -12.36
N CYS A 244 21.51 -6.91 -13.64
CA CYS A 244 21.43 -5.50 -14.01
C CYS A 244 20.16 -4.80 -13.51
N MET A 245 19.08 -5.54 -13.23
CA MET A 245 17.83 -4.98 -12.71
C MET A 245 17.94 -4.55 -11.24
N LYS A 246 18.94 -5.05 -10.49
CA LYS A 246 19.07 -4.75 -9.06
C LYS A 246 19.22 -3.26 -8.78
N ASP A 247 19.99 -2.56 -9.61
CA ASP A 247 20.27 -1.14 -9.40
C ASP A 247 19.01 -0.30 -9.63
N GLU A 248 18.20 -0.63 -10.64
CA GLU A 248 16.91 0.03 -10.91
C GLU A 248 15.90 -0.21 -9.78
N VAL A 249 15.76 -1.46 -9.34
CA VAL A 249 14.81 -1.82 -8.26
C VAL A 249 15.21 -1.19 -6.92
N LEU A 250 16.50 -0.96 -6.66
CA LEU A 250 16.97 -0.27 -5.45
C LEU A 250 16.64 1.23 -5.45
N LEU A 251 16.42 1.83 -6.62
CA LEU A 251 16.03 3.25 -6.75
C LEU A 251 14.52 3.45 -6.57
N GLU A 252 13.72 2.39 -6.72
CA GLU A 252 12.27 2.45 -6.59
C GLU A 252 11.83 2.33 -5.11
N PRO A 253 11.24 3.37 -4.51
CA PRO A 253 10.71 3.28 -3.16
C PRO A 253 9.45 2.42 -3.13
N THR A 254 9.36 1.53 -2.14
CA THR A 254 8.17 0.67 -1.93
C THR A 254 7.35 1.17 -0.75
N VAL A 255 6.04 1.34 -0.95
CA VAL A 255 5.08 1.65 0.12
C VAL A 255 4.48 0.35 0.65
N LYS A 256 4.74 0.01 1.91
CA LYS A 256 4.14 -1.15 2.58
C LYS A 256 3.97 -0.94 4.07
N LEU A 257 3.07 -1.71 4.66
CA LEU A 257 3.05 -1.91 6.11
C LEU A 257 4.29 -2.71 6.52
N VAL A 258 4.95 -2.22 7.56
CA VAL A 258 6.18 -2.80 8.11
C VAL A 258 5.89 -3.29 9.52
N ASP A 259 6.33 -4.51 9.82
CA ASP A 259 6.25 -5.05 11.16
C ASP A 259 7.32 -4.41 12.07
N GLU A 260 6.96 -4.18 13.33
CA GLU A 260 7.83 -3.61 14.33
C GLU A 260 9.13 -4.43 14.52
N TYR A 261 9.06 -5.77 14.36
CA TYR A 261 10.27 -6.60 14.48
C TYR A 261 11.32 -6.31 13.41
N CYS A 262 10.94 -5.76 12.25
CA CYS A 262 11.88 -5.39 11.19
C CYS A 262 12.64 -4.10 11.51
N LEU A 263 12.24 -3.34 12.54
CA LEU A 263 12.85 -2.06 12.89
C LEU A 263 14.08 -2.25 13.79
N ILE A 264 15.26 -1.96 13.26
CA ILE A 264 16.54 -2.29 13.91
C ILE A 264 17.23 -1.08 14.56
N SER A 265 16.69 0.14 14.42
CA SER A 265 17.28 1.36 15.00
C SER A 265 16.29 2.24 15.79
N THR A 266 16.81 3.28 16.44
CA THR A 266 16.01 4.47 16.78
C THR A 266 15.47 5.14 15.53
N SER A 267 14.36 5.85 15.65
CA SER A 267 13.94 6.83 14.64
C SER A 267 14.65 8.16 14.86
N ASP A 268 14.84 8.91 13.77
CA ASP A 268 15.30 10.30 13.82
C ASP A 268 14.42 11.19 12.95
N VAL A 269 14.11 12.40 13.44
CA VAL A 269 13.23 13.34 12.76
C VAL A 269 14.04 14.15 11.78
N ILE A 270 13.82 13.93 10.48
CA ILE A 270 14.57 14.61 9.42
C ILE A 270 14.03 15.98 9.08
N GLN A 271 12.72 16.20 9.25
CA GLN A 271 12.10 17.49 8.92
C GLN A 271 10.84 17.70 9.73
N LYS A 272 10.62 18.94 10.16
CA LYS A 272 9.38 19.38 10.81
C LYS A 272 8.79 20.51 9.98
N PHE A 273 7.49 20.44 9.72
CA PHE A 273 6.77 21.50 9.04
C PHE A 273 5.75 22.11 9.98
N ASP A 274 5.83 23.43 10.13
CA ASP A 274 4.78 24.23 10.75
C ASP A 274 3.97 24.87 9.63
N ILE A 275 2.79 24.30 9.36
CA ILE A 275 1.91 24.68 8.25
C ILE A 275 1.42 26.13 8.39
N THR A 276 1.53 26.74 9.58
CA THR A 276 1.17 28.15 9.79
C THR A 276 2.19 29.12 9.17
N THR A 277 3.44 28.67 8.96
CA THR A 277 4.55 29.54 8.54
C THR A 277 5.37 29.02 7.36
N VAL A 278 5.35 27.71 7.09
CA VAL A 278 6.12 27.06 6.01
C VAL A 278 5.76 27.65 4.64
N LYS A 279 6.76 27.71 3.76
CA LYS A 279 6.62 28.11 2.35
C LYS A 279 6.90 26.93 1.43
N VAL A 280 6.42 27.03 0.19
CA VAL A 280 6.68 26.03 -0.86
C VAL A 280 8.18 25.82 -1.08
N SER A 281 8.99 26.87 -0.96
CA SER A 281 10.46 26.77 -1.05
C SER A 281 11.12 25.93 0.03
N ASP A 282 10.44 25.73 1.17
CA ASP A 282 10.97 24.99 2.31
C ASP A 282 10.70 23.47 2.20
N LEU A 283 9.92 23.06 1.17
CA LEU A 283 9.60 21.66 0.90
C LEU A 283 10.73 20.91 0.17
N ASP A 284 11.63 21.65 -0.50
CA ASP A 284 12.89 21.11 -1.02
C ASP A 284 13.99 21.33 0.02
N PHE A 285 14.35 20.26 0.73
CA PHE A 285 15.26 20.33 1.85
C PHE A 285 16.31 19.21 1.84
N LYS A 286 17.41 19.47 2.55
CA LYS A 286 18.42 18.46 2.89
C LYS A 286 18.56 18.40 4.39
N SER A 287 18.59 17.19 4.94
CA SER A 287 18.71 16.98 6.38
C SER A 287 19.78 15.95 6.70
N SER A 288 20.47 16.16 7.82
CA SER A 288 21.37 15.18 8.40
C SER A 288 20.60 14.36 9.44
N PHE A 289 20.87 13.07 9.50
CA PHE A 289 20.19 12.16 10.43
C PHE A 289 21.18 11.22 11.10
N MET A 290 20.82 10.72 12.28
CA MET A 290 21.61 9.77 13.06
C MET A 290 20.72 8.65 13.60
N LEU A 291 20.97 7.42 13.12
CA LEU A 291 20.24 6.24 13.57
C LEU A 291 21.13 5.41 14.50
N THR A 292 20.64 5.12 15.70
CA THR A 292 21.33 4.24 16.65
C THR A 292 20.77 2.82 16.50
N ILE A 293 21.61 1.88 16.08
CA ILE A 293 21.23 0.47 15.94
C ILE A 293 20.96 -0.13 17.33
N LYS A 294 19.78 -0.72 17.50
CA LYS A 294 19.30 -1.33 18.76
C LYS A 294 19.41 -2.85 18.76
N GLN A 295 19.41 -3.47 17.59
CA GLN A 295 19.35 -4.91 17.43
C GLN A 295 20.47 -5.38 16.50
N ASN A 296 21.05 -6.53 16.80
CA ASN A 296 22.05 -7.15 15.93
C ASN A 296 21.33 -7.80 14.74
N ASP A 297 21.33 -7.12 13.61
CA ASP A 297 20.77 -7.63 12.37
C ASP A 297 21.54 -7.04 11.17
N THR A 298 21.31 -7.59 9.98
CA THR A 298 21.79 -7.01 8.73
C THR A 298 20.83 -5.91 8.28
N CYS A 299 21.36 -4.69 8.20
CA CYS A 299 20.62 -3.57 7.63
C CYS A 299 20.57 -3.73 6.11
N TYR A 300 19.39 -4.05 5.57
CA TYR A 300 19.18 -4.20 4.13
C TYR A 300 18.58 -2.95 3.49
N VAL A 301 17.82 -2.17 4.25
CA VAL A 301 17.05 -1.02 3.74
C VAL A 301 17.04 0.11 4.80
N SER A 302 17.29 1.35 4.36
CA SER A 302 16.93 2.52 5.16
C SER A 302 15.44 2.78 4.97
N LEU A 303 14.61 2.45 5.97
CA LEU A 303 13.19 2.75 5.93
C LEU A 303 12.96 4.24 6.19
N SER A 304 11.99 4.79 5.49
CA SER A 304 11.43 6.08 5.82
C SER A 304 10.06 5.90 6.47
N MET A 305 9.90 6.39 7.70
CA MET A 305 8.61 6.38 8.39
C MET A 305 8.16 7.81 8.63
N CYS A 306 7.12 8.24 7.92
CA CYS A 306 6.48 9.50 8.25
C CYS A 306 5.65 9.33 9.53
N GLY A 307 6.13 9.87 10.64
CA GLY A 307 5.38 9.94 11.89
C GLY A 307 4.61 11.24 11.97
N PHE A 308 3.28 11.21 12.03
CA PHE A 308 2.49 12.40 12.33
C PHE A 308 2.70 12.80 13.81
N THR A 309 3.12 14.04 14.05
CA THR A 309 2.92 14.68 15.37
C THR A 309 2.19 16.00 15.19
N GLY A 310 0.90 15.99 15.55
CA GLY A 310 0.21 17.16 16.09
C GLY A 310 -0.92 17.75 15.25
N PHE A 311 -2.14 17.31 15.53
CA PHE A 311 -3.19 18.29 15.81
C PHE A 311 -2.81 18.91 17.15
N VAL A 312 -2.13 20.06 17.16
CA VAL A 312 -1.92 20.75 18.43
C VAL A 312 -3.24 21.37 18.86
N GLU A 313 -3.63 21.07 20.10
CA GLU A 313 -4.77 21.63 20.80
C GLU A 313 -4.85 23.15 20.62
N SER A 314 -6.09 23.61 20.49
CA SER A 314 -6.53 24.99 20.60
C SER A 314 -5.51 25.98 21.24
N PRO A 315 -5.36 27.22 20.72
CA PRO A 315 -4.54 28.26 21.34
C PRO A 315 -4.97 28.67 22.78
N TYR A 316 -6.01 28.04 23.35
CA TYR A 316 -6.52 28.29 24.69
C TYR A 316 -5.92 27.40 25.79
N GLU A 317 -5.01 26.46 25.47
CA GLU A 317 -4.27 25.71 26.49
C GLU A 317 -2.75 25.93 26.31
N ALA A 318 -2.24 26.91 27.07
CA ALA A 318 -0.83 27.16 27.33
C ALA A 318 -0.60 27.18 28.84
#